data_AF-A0A4Q3CB01-F1
#
_entry.id   AF-A0A4Q3CB01-F1
#
_cell.length_a   1.000
_cell.length_b   1.000
_cell.length_c   1.000
_cell.angle_alpha   90.00
_cell.angle_beta   90.00
_cell.angle_gamma   90.00
#
_symmetry.space_group_name_H-M   'P 1'
#
loop_
_entity.id
_entity.type
_entity.pdbx_description
1 polymer ?
#
loop_
_entity_poly.entity_id
_entity_poly.type
_entity_poly.pdbx_seq_one_letter_code
_entity_poly.pdbx_strand_id
1 'polypeptide(L)'
;MKNKITRILSIALPLALGVFLIIYSYRQLTPQQLQELSVSFKSADYLYVYLGLFVMLTGFVARAYRWKYTLAHMGYTAPFPVKFAAVCITYLMNMTIPRSGEVSRALVLKKYADVPFDKGLGTIISERVVDLFILLFCMGVTILLQFSTLKEYLATIPYQKLLVYGAVAI
;
A
#
# COMPACT_ATOMS: atom_id res chain seq x y z
N MET A 1 -6.56 -3.59 32.37
CA MET A 1 -5.19 -4.05 32.05
C MET A 1 -5.10 -4.87 30.75
N LYS A 2 -6.03 -5.79 30.48
CA LYS A 2 -6.12 -6.58 29.23
C LYS A 2 -5.97 -5.75 27.94
N ASN A 3 -6.63 -4.58 27.87
CA ASN A 3 -6.58 -3.67 26.71
C ASN A 3 -5.24 -2.96 26.49
N LYS A 4 -4.40 -2.81 27.53
CA LYS A 4 -3.04 -2.23 27.37
C LYS A 4 -2.08 -3.29 26.84
N ILE A 5 -2.18 -4.52 27.35
CA ILE A 5 -1.33 -5.65 26.94
C ILE A 5 -1.60 -5.99 25.47
N THR A 6 -2.87 -6.10 25.06
CA THR A 6 -3.20 -6.37 23.65
C THR A 6 -2.71 -5.27 22.71
N ARG A 7 -2.78 -4.00 23.13
CA ARG A 7 -2.28 -2.86 22.36
C ARG A 7 -0.75 -2.86 22.22
N ILE A 8 -0.03 -3.15 23.30
CA ILE A 8 1.44 -3.29 23.27
C ILE A 8 1.84 -4.46 22.38
N LEU A 9 1.17 -5.62 22.53
CA LEU A 9 1.44 -6.80 21.72
C LEU A 9 1.19 -6.54 20.23
N SER A 10 0.11 -5.82 19.89
CA SER A 10 -0.22 -5.47 18.50
C SER A 10 0.79 -4.56 17.81
N ILE A 11 1.64 -3.86 18.57
CA ILE A 11 2.69 -2.99 18.03
C ILE A 11 4.04 -3.69 18.10
N ALA A 12 4.36 -4.31 19.24
CA ALA A 12 5.64 -4.97 19.48
C ALA A 12 5.84 -6.19 18.59
N LEU A 13 4.78 -6.97 18.34
CA LEU A 13 4.86 -8.21 17.58
C LEU A 13 5.19 -7.95 16.10
N PRO A 14 4.48 -7.09 15.33
CA PRO A 14 4.88 -6.75 13.96
C PRO A 14 6.29 -6.15 13.87
N LEU A 15 6.67 -5.32 14.84
CA LEU A 15 7.95 -4.63 14.84
C LEU A 15 9.10 -5.61 15.11
N ALA A 16 8.94 -6.51 16.08
CA ALA A 16 9.87 -7.60 16.34
C ALA A 16 10.00 -8.55 15.15
N LEU A 17 8.87 -8.88 14.50
CA LEU A 17 8.84 -9.73 13.31
C LEU A 17 9.55 -9.05 12.14
N GLY A 18 9.35 -7.74 11.94
CA GLY A 18 10.07 -6.94 10.94
C GLY A 18 11.59 -6.93 11.18
N VAL A 19 12.03 -6.67 12.41
CA VAL A 19 13.45 -6.71 12.76
C VAL A 19 14.03 -8.11 12.58
N PHE A 20 13.32 -9.14 13.01
CA PHE A 20 13.71 -10.53 12.81
C PHE A 20 13.89 -10.86 11.32
N LEU A 21 12.94 -10.49 10.47
CA LEU A 21 13.03 -10.71 9.02
C LEU A 21 14.19 -9.96 8.38
N ILE A 22 14.48 -8.74 8.81
CA ILE A 22 15.64 -7.97 8.33
C ILE A 22 16.94 -8.68 8.70
N ILE A 23 17.11 -9.07 9.97
CA ILE A 23 18.33 -9.77 10.43
C ILE A 23 18.47 -11.12 9.71
N TYR A 24 17.37 -11.87 9.58
CA TYR A 24 17.35 -13.13 8.86
C TYR A 24 17.78 -12.95 7.40
N SER A 25 17.19 -11.98 6.69
CA SER A 25 17.55 -11.66 5.31
C SER A 25 19.01 -11.25 5.18
N TYR A 26 19.53 -10.46 6.14
CA TYR A 26 20.91 -10.00 6.11
C TYR A 26 21.92 -11.13 6.35
N ARG A 27 21.57 -12.09 7.22
CA ARG A 27 22.41 -13.27 7.49
C ARG A 27 22.47 -14.26 6.33
N GLN A 28 21.47 -14.25 5.45
CA GLN A 28 21.42 -15.08 4.24
C GLN A 28 22.31 -14.53 3.11
N LEU A 29 22.81 -13.29 3.22
CA LEU A 29 23.65 -12.66 2.21
C LEU A 29 25.12 -13.08 2.36
N THR A 30 25.73 -13.50 1.25
CA THR A 30 27.17 -13.83 1.18
C THR A 30 28.01 -12.55 1.17
N PRO A 31 29.26 -12.54 1.68
CA PRO A 31 30.13 -11.35 1.63
C PRO A 31 30.32 -10.76 0.23
N GLN A 32 30.27 -11.59 -0.82
CA GLN A 32 30.32 -11.17 -2.23
C GLN A 32 29.06 -10.39 -2.64
N GLN A 33 27.87 -10.84 -2.23
CA GLN A 33 26.60 -10.15 -2.52
C GLN A 33 26.51 -8.78 -1.82
N LEU A 34 27.12 -8.66 -0.64
CA LEU A 34 27.27 -7.39 0.07
C LEU A 34 28.14 -6.39 -0.70
N GLN A 35 29.22 -6.87 -1.34
CA GLN A 35 30.05 -6.03 -2.22
C GLN A 35 29.30 -5.65 -3.49
N GLU A 36 28.60 -6.60 -4.13
CA GLU A 36 27.76 -6.34 -5.31
C GLU A 36 26.65 -5.32 -5.04
N LEU A 37 26.02 -5.35 -3.86
CA LEU A 37 25.06 -4.34 -3.43
C LEU A 37 25.71 -2.95 -3.40
N SER A 38 26.89 -2.81 -2.79
CA SER A 38 27.59 -1.53 -2.71
C SER A 38 27.99 -0.99 -4.09
N VAL A 39 28.46 -1.87 -4.98
CA VAL A 39 28.77 -1.52 -6.38
C VAL A 39 27.50 -1.09 -7.11
N SER A 40 26.40 -1.84 -6.95
CA SER A 40 25.11 -1.53 -7.59
C SER A 40 24.58 -0.15 -7.21
N PHE A 41 24.71 0.28 -5.95
CA PHE A 41 24.34 1.64 -5.55
C PHE A 41 25.20 2.72 -6.21
N LYS A 42 26.47 2.43 -6.51
CA LYS A 42 27.39 3.39 -7.16
C LYS A 42 27.22 3.44 -8.68
N SER A 43 26.93 2.30 -9.31
CA SER A 43 26.80 2.17 -10.76
C SER A 43 25.35 2.24 -11.26
N ALA A 44 24.37 2.39 -10.36
CA ALA A 44 22.97 2.53 -10.75
C ALA A 44 22.75 3.78 -11.58
N ASP A 45 21.98 3.63 -12.66
CA ASP A 45 21.51 4.76 -13.43
C ASP A 45 20.36 5.45 -12.68
N TYR A 46 20.70 6.59 -12.07
CA TYR A 46 19.77 7.41 -11.32
C TYR A 46 18.65 8.02 -12.18
N LEU A 47 18.78 8.01 -13.52
CA LEU A 47 17.72 8.45 -14.43
C LEU A 47 16.42 7.68 -14.18
N TYR A 48 16.49 6.35 -13.97
CA TYR A 48 15.31 5.54 -13.67
C TYR A 48 14.68 5.90 -12.32
N VAL A 49 15.50 6.30 -11.34
CA VAL A 49 15.01 6.77 -10.04
C VAL A 49 14.24 8.08 -10.21
N TYR A 50 14.78 9.03 -10.98
CA TYR A 50 14.11 10.30 -11.27
C TYR A 50 12.84 10.11 -12.11
N LEU A 51 12.85 9.22 -13.10
CA LEU A 51 11.65 8.87 -13.86
C LEU A 51 10.57 8.24 -12.95
N GLY A 52 10.95 7.34 -12.05
CA GLY A 52 10.04 6.75 -11.08
C GLY A 52 9.42 7.79 -10.15
N LEU A 53 10.24 8.72 -9.64
CA LEU A 53 9.77 9.86 -8.84
C LEU A 53 8.80 10.75 -9.62
N PHE A 54 9.09 11.03 -10.89
CA PHE A 54 8.22 11.83 -11.75
C PHE A 54 6.86 11.15 -11.98
N VAL A 55 6.85 9.85 -12.30
CA VAL A 55 5.63 9.06 -12.46
C VAL A 55 4.84 8.99 -11.14
N MET A 56 5.52 8.88 -10.00
CA MET A 56 4.86 8.89 -8.69
C MET A 56 4.17 10.24 -8.42
N LEU A 57 4.87 11.35 -8.64
CA LEU A 57 4.33 12.70 -8.40
C LEU A 57 3.13 13.00 -9.31
N THR A 58 3.23 12.65 -10.60
CA THR A 58 2.11 12.79 -11.54
C THR A 58 0.92 11.92 -11.12
N GLY A 59 1.17 10.73 -10.56
CA GLY A 59 0.13 9.91 -9.93
C GLY A 59 -0.60 10.60 -8.76
N PHE A 60 0.13 11.33 -7.90
CA PHE A 60 -0.49 12.11 -6.82
C PHE A 60 -1.32 13.28 -7.34
N VAL A 61 -0.82 13.98 -8.36
CA VAL A 61 -1.55 15.06 -9.03
C VAL A 61 -2.84 14.54 -9.67
N ALA A 62 -2.77 13.43 -10.41
CA ALA A 62 -3.92 12.81 -11.06
C ALA A 62 -4.99 12.39 -10.04
N ARG A 63 -4.58 11.80 -8.91
CA ARG A 63 -5.50 11.44 -7.81
C ARG A 63 -6.17 12.67 -7.21
N ALA A 64 -5.40 13.73 -6.93
CA ALA A 64 -5.94 14.98 -6.40
C ALA A 64 -6.92 15.66 -7.37
N TYR A 65 -6.64 15.59 -8.68
CA TYR A 65 -7.51 16.11 -9.72
C TYR A 65 -8.81 15.32 -9.83
N ARG A 66 -8.72 13.97 -9.93
CA ARG A 66 -9.90 13.08 -10.04
C ARG A 66 -10.86 13.28 -8.87
N TRP A 67 -10.34 13.57 -7.68
CA TRP A 67 -11.15 13.78 -6.49
C TRP A 67 -12.07 15.01 -6.58
N LYS A 68 -11.81 15.94 -7.52
CA LYS A 68 -12.76 17.00 -7.88
C LYS A 68 -14.13 16.42 -8.24
N TYR A 69 -14.17 15.35 -9.03
CA TYR A 69 -15.42 14.77 -9.52
C TYR A 69 -16.19 14.14 -8.37
N THR A 70 -15.54 13.36 -7.52
CA THR A 70 -16.21 12.69 -6.39
C THR A 70 -16.79 13.69 -5.39
N LEU A 71 -16.08 14.79 -5.10
CA LEU A 71 -16.60 15.85 -4.23
C LEU A 71 -17.77 16.61 -4.88
N ALA A 72 -17.68 16.90 -6.18
CA ALA A 72 -18.72 17.61 -6.91
C ALA A 72 -20.07 16.88 -6.90
N HIS A 73 -20.07 15.54 -7.01
CA HIS A 73 -21.29 14.73 -6.91
C HIS A 73 -21.94 14.77 -5.53
N MET A 74 -21.19 15.14 -4.49
CA MET A 74 -21.73 15.34 -3.15
C MET A 74 -22.12 16.80 -2.87
N GLY A 75 -22.00 17.71 -3.85
CA GLY A 75 -22.29 19.13 -3.68
C GLY A 75 -21.17 19.93 -3.02
N TYR A 76 -19.98 19.36 -2.86
CA TYR A 76 -18.84 20.05 -2.25
C TYR A 76 -17.74 20.34 -3.28
N THR A 77 -17.03 21.44 -3.07
CA THR A 77 -15.85 21.77 -3.87
C THR A 77 -14.67 22.07 -2.96
N ALA A 78 -13.48 21.67 -3.40
CA ALA A 78 -12.24 21.94 -2.68
C ALA A 78 -11.18 22.45 -3.68
N PRO A 79 -10.37 23.45 -3.27
CA PRO A 79 -9.26 23.94 -4.09
C PRO A 79 -8.30 22.80 -4.43
N PHE A 80 -7.67 22.86 -5.60
CA PHE A 80 -6.68 21.85 -6.00
C PHE A 80 -5.51 21.71 -4.99
N PRO A 81 -4.91 22.80 -4.47
CA PRO A 81 -3.83 22.69 -3.49
C PRO A 81 -4.24 21.95 -2.21
N VAL A 82 -5.47 22.16 -1.73
CA VAL A 82 -6.00 21.47 -0.55
C VAL A 82 -6.17 19.98 -0.82
N LYS A 83 -6.72 19.60 -1.98
CA LYS A 83 -6.87 18.19 -2.39
C LYS A 83 -5.51 17.50 -2.54
N PHE A 84 -4.54 18.18 -3.16
CA PHE A 84 -3.20 17.65 -3.34
C PHE A 84 -2.48 17.47 -2.00
N ALA A 85 -2.52 18.47 -1.12
CA ALA A 85 -1.96 18.39 0.22
C ALA A 85 -2.60 17.25 1.04
N ALA A 86 -3.93 17.10 0.96
CA ALA A 86 -4.63 16.01 1.62
C ALA A 86 -4.14 14.63 1.14
N VAL A 87 -3.95 14.46 -0.17
CA VAL A 87 -3.39 13.23 -0.76
C VAL A 87 -1.97 12.97 -0.25
N CYS A 88 -1.09 13.96 -0.26
CA CYS A 88 0.28 13.82 0.24
C CYS A 88 0.32 13.46 1.75
N ILE A 89 -0.49 14.13 2.57
CA ILE A 89 -0.60 13.85 4.01
C ILE A 89 -1.10 12.42 4.25
N THR A 90 -2.05 11.94 3.43
CA THR A 90 -2.54 10.55 3.51
C THR A 90 -1.39 9.57 3.38
N TYR A 91 -0.56 9.73 2.35
CA TYR A 91 0.56 8.83 2.09
C TYR A 91 1.63 8.93 3.18
N LEU A 92 1.93 10.15 3.63
CA LEU A 92 2.88 10.37 4.74
C LEU A 92 2.39 9.69 6.04
N MET A 93 1.12 9.87 6.40
CA MET A 93 0.55 9.29 7.62
C MET A 93 0.46 7.77 7.54
N ASN A 94 0.22 7.20 6.36
CA ASN A 94 0.23 5.75 6.18
C ASN A 94 1.64 5.13 6.35
N MET A 95 2.72 5.90 6.18
CA MET A 95 4.08 5.44 6.49
C MET A 95 4.38 5.43 7.99
N THR A 96 3.76 6.34 8.76
CA THR A 96 4.00 6.45 10.21
C THR A 96 3.09 5.53 11.01
N ILE A 97 1.79 5.62 10.77
CA ILE A 97 0.76 4.82 11.44
C ILE A 97 -0.11 4.17 10.36
N PRO A 98 -0.09 2.84 10.22
CA PRO A 98 -0.92 2.15 9.24
C PRO A 98 -2.39 2.54 9.35
N ARG A 99 -3.04 2.81 8.20
CA ARG A 99 -4.47 3.14 8.08
C ARG A 99 -4.91 4.45 8.73
N SER A 100 -3.97 5.28 9.21
CA SER A 100 -4.28 6.61 9.74
C SER A 100 -4.48 7.63 8.63
N GLY A 101 -3.89 7.40 7.45
CA GLY A 101 -3.91 8.33 6.34
C GLY A 101 -5.31 8.64 5.81
N GLU A 102 -6.20 7.65 5.73
CA GLU A 102 -7.58 7.88 5.28
C GLU A 102 -8.32 8.87 6.18
N VAL A 103 -8.15 8.75 7.49
CA VAL A 103 -8.76 9.65 8.48
C VAL A 103 -8.13 11.04 8.38
N SER A 104 -6.80 11.13 8.29
CA SER A 104 -6.09 12.39 8.15
C SER A 104 -6.53 13.18 6.92
N ARG A 105 -6.77 12.51 5.79
CA ARG A 105 -7.26 13.14 4.55
C ARG A 105 -8.63 13.79 4.72
N ALA A 106 -9.57 13.08 5.36
CA ALA A 106 -10.91 13.57 5.63
C ALA A 106 -10.89 14.76 6.62
N LEU A 107 -9.99 14.74 7.59
CA LEU A 107 -9.78 15.86 8.53
C LEU A 107 -9.24 17.11 7.83
N VAL A 108 -8.28 16.96 6.91
CA VAL A 108 -7.75 18.09 6.13
C VAL A 108 -8.85 18.73 5.27
N LEU A 109 -9.70 17.93 4.62
CA LEU A 109 -10.84 18.47 3.87
C LEU A 109 -11.85 19.19 4.76
N LYS A 110 -12.15 18.63 5.94
CA LYS A 110 -13.04 19.29 6.90
C LYS A 110 -12.48 20.65 7.35
N LYS A 111 -11.17 20.72 7.60
CA LYS A 111 -10.53 21.92 8.14
C LYS A 111 -10.31 23.03 7.09
N TYR A 112 -10.01 22.67 5.85
CA TYR A 112 -9.57 23.64 4.83
C TYR A 112 -10.53 23.78 3.64
N ALA A 113 -11.59 22.98 3.57
CA ALA A 113 -12.58 23.03 2.49
C ALA A 113 -14.03 22.85 2.96
N ASP A 114 -14.28 22.92 4.28
CA ASP A 114 -15.59 22.80 4.92
C ASP A 114 -16.43 21.57 4.50
N VAL A 115 -15.75 20.51 4.03
CA VAL A 115 -16.42 19.26 3.68
C VAL A 115 -16.70 18.47 4.95
N PRO A 116 -17.95 18.05 5.23
CA PRO A 116 -18.25 17.22 6.39
C PRO A 116 -17.41 15.96 6.42
N PHE A 117 -16.90 15.59 7.60
CA PHE A 117 -16.02 14.45 7.77
C PHE A 117 -16.62 13.16 7.21
N ASP A 118 -17.90 12.90 7.50
CA ASP A 118 -18.58 11.66 7.09
C ASP A 118 -18.70 11.55 5.56
N LYS A 119 -18.94 12.68 4.89
CA LYS A 119 -18.99 12.75 3.42
C LYS A 119 -17.60 12.57 2.83
N GLY A 120 -16.60 13.27 3.36
CA GLY A 120 -15.20 13.14 2.94
C GLY A 120 -14.70 11.70 3.09
N LEU A 121 -14.90 11.10 4.25
CA LEU A 121 -14.54 9.71 4.54
C LEU A 121 -15.28 8.73 3.63
N GLY A 122 -16.58 8.94 3.40
CA GLY A 122 -17.39 8.12 2.49
C GLY A 122 -16.83 8.06 1.07
N THR A 123 -16.35 9.19 0.53
CA THR A 123 -15.70 9.19 -0.80
C THR A 123 -14.41 8.37 -0.84
N ILE A 124 -13.63 8.43 0.23
CA ILE A 124 -12.35 7.72 0.32
C ILE A 124 -12.61 6.22 0.40
N ILE A 125 -13.57 5.79 1.22
CA ILE A 125 -13.93 4.38 1.33
C ILE A 125 -14.52 3.87 -0.01
N SER A 126 -15.41 4.64 -0.63
CA SER A 126 -15.98 4.29 -1.93
C SER A 126 -14.90 4.13 -3.01
N GLU A 127 -13.88 5.00 -3.02
CA GLU A 127 -12.72 4.88 -3.90
C GLU A 127 -11.97 3.56 -3.67
N ARG A 128 -11.71 3.18 -2.42
CA ARG A 128 -11.01 1.92 -2.09
C ARG A 128 -11.78 0.68 -2.54
N VAL A 129 -13.09 0.70 -2.38
CA VAL A 129 -13.95 -0.42 -2.79
C VAL A 129 -13.87 -0.61 -4.31
N VAL A 130 -13.95 0.48 -5.07
CA VAL A 130 -13.80 0.44 -6.52
C VAL A 130 -12.40 -0.03 -6.92
N ASP A 131 -11.35 0.48 -6.28
CA ASP A 131 -9.97 0.03 -6.51
C ASP A 131 -9.80 -1.48 -6.25
N LEU A 132 -10.44 -2.01 -5.20
CA LEU A 132 -10.42 -3.44 -4.88
C LEU A 132 -11.10 -4.27 -5.98
N PHE A 133 -12.26 -3.85 -6.48
CA PHE A 133 -12.94 -4.54 -7.57
C PHE A 133 -12.10 -4.55 -8.85
N ILE A 134 -11.47 -3.43 -9.19
CA ILE A 134 -10.57 -3.34 -10.36
C ILE A 134 -9.36 -4.27 -10.16
N LEU A 135 -8.77 -4.30 -8.95
CA LEU A 135 -7.66 -5.20 -8.64
C LEU A 135 -8.06 -6.67 -8.80
N LEU A 136 -9.20 -7.08 -8.25
CA LEU A 136 -9.71 -8.44 -8.36
C LEU A 136 -10.01 -8.81 -9.81
N PHE A 137 -10.58 -7.88 -10.59
CA PHE A 137 -10.81 -8.07 -12.01
C PHE A 137 -9.50 -8.29 -12.78
N CYS A 138 -8.51 -7.41 -12.61
CA CYS A 138 -7.20 -7.55 -13.25
C CYS A 138 -6.49 -8.85 -12.86
N MET A 139 -6.58 -9.24 -11.59
CA MET A 139 -6.05 -10.50 -11.09
C MET A 139 -6.74 -11.71 -11.74
N GLY A 140 -8.08 -11.69 -11.82
CA GLY A 140 -8.86 -12.74 -12.49
C GLY A 140 -8.49 -12.88 -13.97
N VAL A 141 -8.39 -11.76 -14.69
CA VAL A 141 -7.93 -11.74 -16.09
C VAL A 141 -6.52 -12.31 -16.22
N THR A 142 -5.61 -11.94 -15.33
CA THR A 142 -4.23 -12.44 -15.33
C THR A 142 -4.18 -13.95 -15.15
N ILE A 143 -4.98 -14.50 -14.22
CA ILE A 143 -5.08 -15.95 -13.99
C ILE A 143 -5.61 -16.68 -15.22
N LEU A 144 -6.61 -16.12 -15.90
CA LEU A 144 -7.16 -16.71 -17.13
C LEU A 144 -6.14 -16.69 -18.28
N LEU A 145 -5.41 -15.58 -18.45
CA LEU A 145 -4.38 -15.46 -19.49
C LEU A 145 -3.16 -16.34 -19.23
N GLN A 146 -2.76 -16.50 -17.97
CA GLN A 146 -1.58 -17.27 -17.55
C GLN A 146 -1.95 -18.67 -17.02
N PHE A 147 -3.11 -19.20 -17.39
CA PHE A 147 -3.62 -20.46 -16.84
C PHE A 147 -2.67 -21.65 -17.09
N SER A 148 -2.03 -21.69 -18.26
CA SER A 148 -1.03 -22.72 -18.59
C SER A 148 0.18 -22.68 -17.67
N THR A 149 0.77 -21.49 -17.51
CA THR A 149 1.91 -21.24 -16.62
C THR A 149 1.54 -21.58 -15.18
N LEU A 150 0.35 -21.17 -14.73
CA LEU A 150 -0.14 -21.44 -13.38
C LEU A 150 -0.28 -22.95 -13.12
N LYS A 151 -0.79 -23.71 -14.09
CA LYS A 151 -0.95 -25.16 -14.00
C LYS A 151 0.41 -25.87 -13.87
N GLU A 152 1.41 -25.42 -14.62
CA GLU A 152 2.78 -25.97 -14.57
C GLU A 152 3.46 -25.68 -13.22
N TYR A 153 3.32 -24.46 -12.70
CA TYR A 153 3.78 -24.12 -11.35
C TYR A 153 3.05 -24.91 -10.25
N LEU A 154 1.75 -25.16 -10.39
CA LEU A 154 1.00 -25.95 -9.41
C LEU A 154 1.41 -27.43 -9.42
N ALA A 155 1.82 -27.97 -10.57
CA ALA A 155 2.28 -29.35 -10.70
C ALA A 155 3.63 -29.60 -10.00
N THR A 156 4.49 -28.58 -9.88
CA THR A 156 5.79 -28.66 -9.20
C THR A 156 5.68 -28.50 -7.68
N ILE A 157 4.57 -27.99 -7.17
CA ILE A 157 4.33 -27.78 -5.74
C ILE A 157 3.65 -29.03 -5.15
N PRO A 158 4.17 -29.65 -4.07
CA PRO A 158 3.51 -30.77 -3.41
C PRO A 158 2.26 -30.28 -2.66
N TYR A 159 1.13 -30.22 -3.37
CA TYR A 159 -0.18 -29.73 -2.89
C TYR A 159 -0.67 -30.45 -1.62
N GLN A 160 -0.28 -31.71 -1.43
CA GLN A 160 -0.60 -32.50 -0.24
C GLN A 160 -0.02 -31.89 1.05
N LYS A 161 1.18 -31.31 1.00
CA LYS A 161 1.80 -30.68 2.19
C LYS A 161 1.14 -29.34 2.52
N LEU A 162 0.75 -28.56 1.52
CA LEU A 162 0.07 -27.27 1.71
C LEU A 162 -1.32 -27.41 2.33
N LEU A 163 -2.09 -28.44 1.94
CA LEU A 163 -3.40 -28.71 2.55
C LEU A 163 -3.28 -29.13 4.01
N VAL A 164 -2.25 -29.91 4.38
CA VAL A 164 -1.97 -30.27 5.77
C VAL A 164 -1.58 -29.04 6.60
N TYR A 165 -0.71 -28.17 6.08
CA TYR A 165 -0.36 -26.92 6.79
C TYR A 165 -1.54 -25.94 6.91
N GLY A 166 -2.42 -25.87 5.90
CA GLY A 166 -3.64 -25.08 5.95
C GLY A 166 -4.67 -25.61 6.95
N ALA A 167 -4.81 -26.93 7.07
CA ALA A 167 -5.71 -27.57 8.04
C ALA A 167 -5.19 -27.53 9.49
N VAL A 168 -3.87 -27.45 9.68
CA VAL A 168 -3.24 -27.32 11.01
C VAL A 168 -3.17 -25.87 11.49
N ALA A 169 -3.29 -24.89 10.58
CA ALA A 169 -3.24 -23.47 10.89
C ALA A 169 -4.62 -22.80 11.10
N ILE A 170 -5.71 -23.52 10.85
CA ILE A 170 -7.11 -23.14 11.19
C ILE A 170 -7.47 -23.81 12.52
#